data_AF-A0A3P9ME13-F1
#
_entry.id   AF-A0A3P9ME13-F1
#
_cell.length_a   1.000
_cell.length_b   1.000
_cell.length_c   1.000
_cell.angle_alpha   90.00
_cell.angle_beta   90.00
_cell.angle_gamma   90.00
#
_symmetry.space_group_name_H-M   'P 1'
#
loop_
_entity.id
_entity.type
_entity.pdbx_description
1 polymer ?
#
loop_
_entity_poly.entity_id
_entity_poly.type
_entity_poly.pdbx_seq_one_letter_code
_entity_poly.pdbx_strand_id
1 'polypeptide(L)'
;AMATGLRDDTETMRIVSSGNFAHFPSLRDVNVEVDRFPEYGELLSNLNKEFYLRFVDFKKTAGDMELFSQPFSVSPDSVPEHLQMELIEFQCDTELRRKFVSLPLRDFYPHVSKQRYPQMRKNAQVMLSLFGSTYICEQTFSLMNLNKIKLRGTLTDSHLQDILTLSVTASKISRGLCLSSLSNP
;
A
#
# COMPACT_ATOMS: atom_id res chain seq x y z
N ALA A 1 4.65 -10.26 -1.74
CA ALA A 1 4.75 -10.61 -0.31
C ALA A 1 3.73 -9.88 0.58
N MET A 2 3.08 -8.80 0.12
CA MET A 2 1.92 -8.20 0.80
C MET A 2 0.64 -8.73 0.15
N ALA A 3 -0.12 -9.61 0.82
CA ALA A 3 -1.58 -9.83 0.67
C ALA A 3 -2.06 -11.22 1.12
N THR A 4 -1.21 -12.16 1.54
CA THR A 4 -1.65 -13.51 1.94
C THR A 4 -1.93 -13.68 3.44
N GLY A 5 -1.98 -12.58 4.21
CA GLY A 5 -1.99 -12.62 5.68
C GLY A 5 -3.28 -12.19 6.37
N LEU A 6 -4.38 -11.92 5.67
CA LEU A 6 -5.68 -11.69 6.32
C LEU A 6 -6.33 -13.04 6.63
N ARG A 7 -5.76 -13.75 7.61
CA ARG A 7 -6.46 -14.83 8.30
C ARG A 7 -7.68 -14.24 9.01
N ASP A 8 -8.69 -15.05 9.21
CA ASP A 8 -9.95 -14.67 9.86
C ASP A 8 -9.69 -14.26 11.33
N ASP A 9 -9.34 -12.99 11.55
CA ASP A 9 -8.97 -12.40 12.86
C ASP A 9 -10.14 -12.44 13.86
N THR A 10 -11.34 -12.75 13.38
CA THR A 10 -12.55 -12.95 14.18
C THR A 10 -12.47 -14.19 15.06
N GLU A 11 -11.77 -15.25 14.60
CA GLU A 11 -11.64 -16.51 15.32
C GLU A 11 -10.60 -16.39 16.45
N THR A 12 -9.49 -15.71 16.21
CA THR A 12 -8.46 -15.42 17.23
C THR A 12 -9.01 -14.56 18.37
N MET A 13 -9.88 -13.59 18.08
CA MET A 13 -10.57 -12.80 19.11
C MET A 13 -11.51 -13.63 20.00
N ARG A 14 -12.26 -14.57 19.42
CA ARG A 14 -13.12 -15.48 20.20
C ARG A 14 -12.33 -16.40 21.12
N ILE A 15 -11.21 -16.92 20.64
CA ILE A 15 -10.36 -17.87 21.37
C ILE A 15 -9.75 -17.19 22.61
N VAL A 16 -9.26 -15.96 22.48
CA VAL A 16 -8.69 -15.19 23.60
C VAL A 16 -9.74 -14.85 24.66
N SER A 17 -10.94 -14.43 24.26
CA SER A 17 -12.04 -14.12 25.20
C SER A 17 -12.56 -15.36 25.96
N SER A 18 -12.36 -16.56 25.40
CA SER A 18 -12.75 -17.83 26.03
C SER A 18 -11.69 -18.43 26.96
N GLY A 19 -10.50 -17.81 27.07
CA GLY A 19 -9.38 -18.32 27.87
C GLY A 19 -8.69 -19.56 27.28
N ASN A 20 -8.93 -19.89 26.00
CA ASN A 20 -8.37 -21.09 25.37
C ASN A 20 -7.02 -20.79 24.68
N PHE A 21 -5.90 -21.00 25.39
CA PHE A 21 -4.54 -20.79 24.86
C PHE A 21 -3.94 -22.04 24.20
N ALA A 22 -4.76 -22.96 23.68
CA ALA A 22 -4.29 -24.14 22.94
C ALA A 22 -3.29 -23.76 21.84
N HIS A 23 -3.51 -22.62 21.18
CA HIS A 23 -2.75 -22.13 20.03
C HIS A 23 -1.81 -20.95 20.32
N PHE A 24 -1.73 -20.50 21.59
CA PHE A 24 -0.89 -19.36 22.00
C PHE A 24 0.08 -19.78 23.12
N PRO A 25 1.11 -20.58 22.81
CA PRO A 25 2.01 -21.14 23.82
C PRO A 25 2.71 -20.06 24.65
N SER A 26 3.11 -18.94 24.05
CA SER A 26 3.74 -17.81 24.75
C SER A 26 2.83 -17.10 25.75
N LEU A 27 1.50 -17.25 25.66
CA LEU A 27 0.56 -16.69 26.64
C LEU A 27 0.37 -17.61 27.86
N ARG A 28 0.74 -18.89 27.77
CA ARG A 28 0.68 -19.82 28.91
C ARG A 28 1.73 -19.51 29.98
N ASP A 29 2.85 -18.93 29.56
CA ASP A 29 3.99 -18.62 30.42
C ASP A 29 3.89 -17.23 31.07
N VAL A 30 2.92 -16.41 30.65
CA VAL A 30 2.64 -15.10 31.25
C VAL A 30 1.60 -15.32 32.34
N ASN A 31 1.87 -14.82 33.55
CA ASN A 31 0.92 -14.87 34.66
C ASN A 31 -0.21 -13.85 34.41
N VAL A 32 -1.09 -14.15 33.45
CA VAL A 32 -2.21 -13.28 33.05
C VAL A 32 -3.35 -13.50 34.04
N GLU A 33 -3.84 -12.42 34.65
CA GLU A 33 -5.05 -12.46 35.46
C GLU A 33 -6.23 -12.85 34.57
N VAL A 34 -6.76 -14.06 34.82
CA VAL A 34 -7.84 -14.68 34.04
C VAL A 34 -9.08 -13.80 33.98
N ASP A 35 -9.31 -13.02 35.03
CA ASP A 35 -10.46 -12.12 35.16
C ASP A 35 -10.41 -10.94 34.16
N ARG A 36 -9.25 -10.66 33.56
CA ARG A 36 -9.06 -9.58 32.57
C ARG A 36 -9.19 -10.03 31.12
N PHE A 37 -9.43 -11.31 30.85
CA PHE A 37 -9.65 -11.81 29.48
C PHE A 37 -10.76 -11.10 28.69
N PRO A 38 -11.89 -10.71 29.30
CA PRO A 38 -12.89 -9.88 28.62
C PRO A 38 -12.33 -8.52 28.15
N GLU A 39 -11.48 -7.88 28.97
CA GLU A 39 -10.85 -6.59 28.63
C GLU A 39 -9.87 -6.74 27.45
N TYR A 40 -9.10 -7.83 27.41
CA TYR A 40 -8.19 -8.11 26.29
C TYR A 40 -8.96 -8.39 25.00
N GLY A 41 -10.08 -9.13 25.09
CA GLY A 41 -10.98 -9.36 23.97
C GLY A 41 -11.57 -8.06 23.41
N GLU A 42 -11.98 -7.15 24.30
CA GLU A 42 -12.47 -5.82 23.91
C GLU A 42 -11.38 -4.96 23.26
N LEU A 43 -10.17 -4.95 23.83
CA LEU A 43 -9.02 -4.22 23.28
C LEU A 43 -8.67 -4.71 21.87
N LEU A 44 -8.61 -6.03 21.66
CA LEU A 44 -8.35 -6.62 20.34
C LEU A 44 -9.45 -6.30 19.34
N SER A 45 -10.71 -6.30 19.78
CA SER A 45 -11.85 -5.91 18.95
C SER A 45 -11.76 -4.45 18.50
N ASN A 46 -11.44 -3.55 19.43
CA ASN A 46 -11.27 -2.13 19.12
C ASN A 46 -10.06 -1.91 18.20
N LEU A 47 -8.95 -2.60 18.43
CA LEU A 47 -7.77 -2.53 17.56
C LEU A 47 -8.10 -3.01 16.14
N ASN A 48 -8.83 -4.11 15.99
CA ASN A 48 -9.22 -4.61 14.67
C ASN A 48 -10.16 -3.64 13.95
N LYS A 49 -11.09 -3.00 14.67
CA LYS A 49 -11.95 -1.95 14.10
C LYS A 49 -11.13 -0.75 13.62
N GLU A 50 -10.22 -0.24 14.45
CA GLU A 50 -9.34 0.87 14.08
C GLU A 50 -8.46 0.51 12.88
N PHE A 51 -7.91 -0.71 12.85
CA PHE A 51 -7.15 -1.21 11.70
C PHE A 51 -8.02 -1.24 10.44
N TYR A 52 -9.22 -1.81 10.52
CA TYR A 52 -10.15 -1.83 9.40
C TYR A 52 -10.47 -0.41 8.90
N LEU A 53 -10.81 0.52 9.81
CA LEU A 53 -11.13 1.91 9.47
C LEU A 53 -9.94 2.63 8.83
N ARG A 54 -8.73 2.40 9.35
CA ARG A 54 -7.50 3.02 8.84
C ARG A 54 -7.16 2.55 7.43
N PHE A 55 -7.47 1.30 7.10
CA PHE A 55 -7.11 0.66 5.83
C PHE A 55 -8.29 0.40 4.88
N VAL A 56 -9.48 0.92 5.19
CA VAL A 56 -10.69 0.69 4.36
C VAL A 56 -10.51 1.16 2.92
N ASP A 57 -9.76 2.25 2.72
CA ASP A 57 -9.52 2.79 1.38
C ASP A 57 -8.58 1.92 0.54
N PHE A 58 -7.66 1.17 1.18
CA PHE A 58 -6.86 0.17 0.47
C PHE A 58 -7.72 -0.97 -0.06
N LYS A 59 -8.74 -1.40 0.70
CA LYS A 59 -9.70 -2.41 0.22
C LYS A 59 -10.50 -1.89 -0.97
N LYS A 60 -10.93 -0.63 -0.96
CA LYS A 60 -11.63 0.00 -2.09
C LYS A 60 -10.76 0.08 -3.35
N THR A 61 -9.45 0.19 -3.18
CA THR A 61 -8.46 0.33 -4.27
C THR A 61 -7.99 -1.03 -4.82
N ALA A 62 -8.48 -2.16 -4.27
CA ALA A 62 -8.01 -3.49 -4.65
C ALA A 62 -8.24 -3.79 -6.15
N GLY A 63 -9.41 -3.46 -6.68
CA GLY A 63 -9.70 -3.63 -8.11
C GLY A 63 -8.85 -2.73 -9.01
N ASP A 64 -8.60 -1.50 -8.60
CA ASP A 64 -7.72 -0.56 -9.30
C ASP A 64 -6.27 -1.06 -9.33
N MET A 65 -5.80 -1.66 -8.23
CA MET A 65 -4.48 -2.29 -8.14
C MET A 65 -4.39 -3.54 -9.02
N GLU A 66 -5.44 -4.36 -9.06
CA GLU A 66 -5.51 -5.53 -9.94
C GLU A 66 -5.43 -5.08 -11.40
N LEU A 67 -6.24 -4.09 -11.79
CA LEU A 67 -6.23 -3.48 -13.12
C LEU A 67 -4.86 -2.88 -13.48
N PHE A 68 -4.18 -2.25 -12.52
CA PHE A 68 -2.83 -1.71 -12.72
C PHE A 68 -1.78 -2.80 -12.88
N SER A 69 -1.88 -3.87 -12.11
CA SER A 69 -0.88 -4.93 -12.08
C SER A 69 -1.03 -5.91 -13.24
N GLN A 70 -2.25 -6.18 -13.70
CA GLN A 70 -2.59 -7.19 -14.70
C GLN A 70 -3.66 -6.69 -15.71
N PRO A 71 -3.45 -5.54 -16.39
CA PRO A 71 -4.46 -4.95 -17.26
C PRO A 71 -4.91 -5.85 -18.43
N PHE A 72 -4.09 -6.84 -18.81
CA PHE A 72 -4.39 -7.79 -19.89
C PHE A 72 -5.11 -9.07 -19.44
N SER A 73 -5.34 -9.25 -18.14
CA SER A 73 -5.98 -10.44 -17.57
C SER A 73 -7.25 -10.13 -16.77
N VAL A 74 -7.45 -8.87 -16.38
CA VAL A 74 -8.67 -8.41 -15.70
C VAL A 74 -9.87 -8.55 -16.64
N SER A 75 -10.97 -9.10 -16.12
CA SER A 75 -12.23 -9.18 -16.87
C SER A 75 -12.85 -7.79 -17.05
N PRO A 76 -13.23 -7.39 -18.26
CA PRO A 76 -13.98 -6.15 -18.48
C PRO A 76 -15.26 -6.04 -17.65
N ASP A 77 -15.94 -7.16 -17.36
CA ASP A 77 -17.16 -7.15 -16.56
C ASP A 77 -16.90 -6.83 -15.07
N SER A 78 -15.65 -6.93 -14.63
CA SER A 78 -15.25 -6.68 -13.24
C SER A 78 -14.86 -5.24 -12.96
N VAL A 79 -14.74 -4.39 -14.00
CA VAL A 79 -14.42 -2.97 -13.86
C VAL A 79 -15.66 -2.09 -14.00
N PRO A 80 -15.67 -0.87 -13.44
CA PRO A 80 -16.74 0.10 -13.64
C PRO A 80 -17.11 0.32 -15.11
N GLU A 81 -18.39 0.51 -15.40
CA GLU A 81 -18.95 0.63 -16.76
C GLU A 81 -18.19 1.62 -17.67
N HIS A 82 -17.82 2.78 -17.12
CA HIS A 82 -17.09 3.82 -17.84
C HIS A 82 -15.65 3.43 -18.26
N LEU A 83 -15.09 2.33 -17.75
CA LEU A 83 -13.77 1.80 -18.11
C LEU A 83 -13.83 0.64 -19.08
N GLN A 84 -14.97 -0.05 -19.20
CA GLN A 84 -15.04 -1.34 -19.87
C GLN A 84 -14.62 -1.25 -21.34
N MET A 85 -15.10 -0.22 -22.06
CA MET A 85 -14.74 -0.06 -23.47
C MET A 85 -13.26 0.27 -23.67
N GLU A 86 -12.74 1.20 -22.88
CA GLU A 86 -11.32 1.56 -22.94
C GLU A 86 -10.44 0.34 -22.61
N LEU A 87 -10.82 -0.47 -21.63
CA LEU A 87 -10.11 -1.70 -21.26
C LEU A 87 -10.13 -2.74 -22.39
N ILE A 88 -11.27 -2.95 -23.04
CA ILE A 88 -11.37 -3.90 -24.16
C ILE A 88 -10.47 -3.47 -25.32
N GLU A 89 -10.49 -2.19 -25.68
CA GLU A 89 -9.58 -1.65 -26.70
C GLU A 89 -8.11 -1.80 -26.30
N PHE A 90 -7.80 -1.48 -25.03
CA PHE A 90 -6.47 -1.63 -24.46
C PHE A 90 -5.98 -3.08 -24.52
N GLN A 91 -6.83 -4.05 -24.20
CA GLN A 91 -6.48 -5.47 -24.21
C GLN A 91 -6.26 -6.06 -25.61
N CYS A 92 -6.87 -5.43 -26.62
CA CYS A 92 -6.68 -5.74 -28.04
C CYS A 92 -5.35 -5.18 -28.60
N ASP A 93 -4.70 -4.25 -27.90
CA ASP A 93 -3.46 -3.62 -28.36
C ASP A 93 -2.25 -4.55 -28.19
N THR A 94 -1.84 -5.20 -29.28
CA THR A 94 -0.76 -6.19 -29.30
C THR A 94 0.62 -5.58 -29.03
N GLU A 95 0.83 -4.33 -29.43
CA GLU A 95 2.07 -3.59 -29.17
C GLU A 95 2.21 -3.28 -27.68
N LEU A 96 1.14 -2.78 -27.04
CA LEU A 96 1.13 -2.57 -25.60
C LEU A 96 1.29 -3.88 -24.84
N ARG A 97 0.62 -4.97 -25.26
CA ARG A 97 0.80 -6.29 -24.64
C ARG A 97 2.25 -6.75 -24.67
N ARG A 98 2.95 -6.56 -25.80
CA ARG A 98 4.37 -6.91 -25.92
C ARG A 98 5.22 -6.08 -24.97
N LYS A 99 5.00 -4.76 -24.93
CA LYS A 99 5.71 -3.85 -24.01
C LYS A 99 5.51 -4.25 -22.55
N PHE A 100 4.28 -4.58 -22.17
CA PHE A 100 3.93 -5.00 -20.82
C PHE A 100 4.70 -6.26 -20.37
N VAL A 101 4.86 -7.25 -21.26
CA VAL A 101 5.65 -8.45 -20.96
C VAL A 101 7.15 -8.13 -20.83
N SER A 102 7.65 -7.15 -21.59
CA SER A 102 9.08 -6.82 -21.65
C SER A 102 9.56 -5.78 -20.62
N LEU A 103 8.66 -4.98 -20.04
CA LEU A 103 9.01 -3.82 -19.22
C LEU A 103 8.41 -3.93 -17.81
N PRO A 104 9.11 -3.44 -16.77
CA PRO A 104 8.48 -3.25 -15.47
C PRO A 104 7.36 -2.21 -15.55
N LEU A 105 6.36 -2.30 -14.67
CA LEU A 105 5.15 -1.45 -14.70
C LEU A 105 5.47 0.06 -14.76
N ARG A 106 6.49 0.50 -14.01
CA ARG A 106 6.95 1.90 -13.99
C ARG A 106 7.36 2.41 -15.36
N ASP A 107 8.01 1.57 -16.16
CA ASP A 107 8.55 1.93 -17.48
C ASP A 107 7.57 1.57 -18.61
N PHE A 108 6.60 0.69 -18.33
CA PHE A 108 5.50 0.37 -19.23
C PHE A 108 4.51 1.53 -19.42
N TYR A 109 3.94 2.07 -18.33
CA TYR A 109 2.84 3.05 -18.39
C TYR A 109 3.14 4.38 -19.11
N PRO A 110 4.38 4.88 -19.19
CA PRO A 110 4.72 6.00 -20.07
C PRO A 110 4.35 5.77 -21.54
N HIS A 111 4.37 4.52 -22.01
CA HIS A 111 4.04 4.15 -23.39
C HIS A 111 2.53 4.07 -23.68
N VAL A 112 1.68 4.15 -22.65
CA VAL A 112 0.22 4.11 -22.80
C VAL A 112 -0.27 5.49 -23.20
N SER A 113 -0.82 5.65 -24.42
CA SER A 113 -1.28 6.96 -24.91
C SER A 113 -2.32 7.60 -23.99
N LYS A 114 -2.05 8.84 -23.55
CA LYS A 114 -2.98 9.64 -22.74
C LYS A 114 -4.29 9.98 -23.48
N GLN A 115 -4.22 10.12 -24.81
CA GLN A 115 -5.38 10.48 -25.62
C GLN A 115 -6.27 9.27 -25.89
N ARG A 116 -5.66 8.10 -26.12
CA ARG A 116 -6.39 6.87 -26.46
C ARG A 116 -6.87 6.12 -25.22
N TYR A 117 -6.07 6.14 -24.15
CA TYR A 117 -6.37 5.41 -22.91
C TYR A 117 -6.27 6.32 -21.67
N PRO A 118 -7.11 7.37 -21.60
CA PRO A 118 -7.05 8.36 -20.53
C PRO A 118 -7.33 7.76 -19.13
N GLN A 119 -8.27 6.83 -19.01
CA GLN A 119 -8.63 6.26 -17.71
C GLN A 119 -7.60 5.23 -17.23
N MET A 120 -7.08 4.41 -18.12
CA MET A 120 -6.00 3.47 -17.82
C MET A 120 -4.75 4.22 -17.34
N ARG A 121 -4.40 5.33 -18.01
CA ARG A 121 -3.27 6.19 -17.59
C ARG A 121 -3.54 6.87 -16.27
N LYS A 122 -4.77 7.32 -16.01
CA LYS A 122 -5.17 7.91 -14.72
C LYS A 122 -5.05 6.90 -13.58
N ASN A 123 -5.58 5.68 -13.75
CA ASN A 123 -5.45 4.61 -12.75
C ASN A 123 -3.97 4.35 -12.43
N ALA A 124 -3.14 4.21 -13.46
CA ALA A 124 -1.71 3.98 -13.30
C ALA A 124 -0.99 5.11 -12.54
N GLN A 125 -1.35 6.37 -12.79
CA GLN A 125 -0.79 7.50 -12.06
C GLN A 125 -1.12 7.45 -10.57
N VAL A 126 -2.37 7.10 -10.23
CA VAL A 126 -2.78 6.94 -8.83
C VAL A 126 -1.99 5.81 -8.18
N MET A 127 -1.94 4.62 -8.82
CA MET A 127 -1.27 3.46 -8.26
C MET A 127 0.25 3.69 -8.09
N LEU A 128 0.93 4.22 -9.11
CA LEU A 128 2.36 4.56 -9.02
C LEU A 128 2.62 5.62 -7.93
N SER A 129 1.69 6.55 -7.72
CA SER A 129 1.81 7.54 -6.65
C SER A 129 1.74 6.89 -5.27
N LEU A 130 0.84 5.91 -5.06
CA LEU A 130 0.73 5.18 -3.80
C LEU A 130 2.05 4.49 -3.44
N PHE A 131 2.63 3.73 -4.39
CA PHE A 131 3.92 3.05 -4.19
C PHE A 131 5.08 4.02 -3.99
N GLY A 132 5.06 5.16 -4.69
CA GLY A 132 6.05 6.21 -4.52
C GLY A 132 6.02 6.84 -3.12
N SER A 133 4.84 6.96 -2.48
CA SER A 133 4.76 7.50 -1.11
C SER A 133 5.38 6.57 -0.10
N THR A 134 5.09 5.28 -0.19
CA THR A 134 5.65 4.27 0.72
C THR A 134 7.17 4.23 0.64
N TYR A 135 7.73 4.24 -0.58
CA TYR A 135 9.19 4.29 -0.76
C TYR A 135 9.79 5.56 -0.13
N ILE A 136 9.18 6.73 -0.34
CA ILE A 136 9.67 7.98 0.27
C ILE A 136 9.56 7.94 1.80
N CYS A 137 8.47 7.38 2.34
CA CYS A 137 8.30 7.20 3.78
C CYS A 137 9.38 6.26 4.35
N GLU A 138 9.64 5.13 3.70
CA GLU A 138 10.66 4.15 4.11
C GLU A 138 12.07 4.74 4.06
N GLN A 139 12.41 5.48 3.01
CA GLN A 139 13.70 6.17 2.89
C GLN A 139 13.85 7.25 3.95
N THR A 140 12.80 8.03 4.20
CA THR A 140 12.79 9.10 5.22
C THR A 140 12.94 8.51 6.62
N PHE A 141 12.24 7.42 6.93
CA PHE A 141 12.33 6.74 8.22
C PHE A 141 13.70 6.08 8.43
N SER A 142 14.26 5.45 7.39
CA SER A 142 15.60 4.87 7.43
C SER A 142 16.67 5.93 7.69
N LEU A 143 16.58 7.08 7.01
CA LEU A 143 17.47 8.21 7.23
C LEU A 143 17.31 8.81 8.64
N MET A 144 16.09 8.90 9.15
CA MET A 144 15.83 9.34 10.52
C MET A 144 16.47 8.38 11.54
N ASN A 145 16.31 7.06 11.35
CA ASN A 145 16.93 6.06 12.21
C ASN A 145 18.46 6.17 12.20
N LEU A 146 19.07 6.35 11.03
CA LEU A 146 20.53 6.55 10.91
C LEU A 146 21.00 7.81 11.67
N ASN A 147 20.28 8.93 11.53
CA ASN A 147 20.61 10.18 12.23
C ASN A 147 20.41 10.06 13.74
N LYS A 148 19.33 9.43 14.18
CA LYS A 148 19.05 9.19 15.60
C LYS A 148 20.09 8.26 16.25
N ILE A 149 20.62 7.29 15.51
CA ILE A 149 21.70 6.40 15.99
C ILE A 149 23.03 7.15 16.09
N LYS A 150 23.37 8.00 15.10
CA LYS A 150 24.66 8.72 15.04
C LYS A 150 24.73 9.96 15.93
N LEU A 151 23.62 10.66 16.14
CA LEU A 151 23.55 11.97 16.83
C LEU A 151 22.68 11.91 18.10
N ARG A 152 22.62 10.73 18.73
CA ARG A 152 21.65 10.30 19.76
C ARG A 152 21.56 11.21 21.01
N GLY A 153 22.44 12.19 21.18
CA GLY A 153 22.43 13.15 22.29
C GLY A 153 22.36 14.64 21.91
N THR A 154 22.26 15.01 20.62
CA THR A 154 22.44 16.41 20.17
C THR A 154 21.32 16.93 19.25
N LEU A 155 20.45 16.04 18.77
CA LEU A 155 19.32 16.43 17.92
C LEU A 155 18.16 16.95 18.79
N THR A 156 17.87 18.25 18.65
CA THR A 156 16.62 18.84 19.11
C THR A 156 15.50 18.59 18.10
N ASP A 157 14.25 18.76 18.52
CA ASP A 157 13.07 18.53 17.68
C ASP A 157 13.07 19.38 16.39
N SER A 158 13.61 20.62 16.48
CA SER A 158 13.81 21.49 15.32
C SER A 158 14.73 20.87 14.28
N HIS A 159 15.85 20.26 14.70
CA HIS A 159 16.77 19.61 13.77
C HIS A 159 16.13 18.38 13.11
N LEU A 160 15.26 17.66 13.83
CA LEU A 160 14.53 16.52 13.28
C LEU A 160 13.55 16.98 12.18
N GLN A 161 12.84 18.09 12.43
CA GLN A 161 11.92 18.70 11.47
C GLN A 161 12.63 19.17 10.20
N ASP A 162 13.82 19.77 10.34
CA ASP A 162 14.63 20.22 9.19
C ASP A 162 15.15 19.05 8.37
N ILE A 163 15.64 17.98 9.01
CA ILE A 163 16.09 16.76 8.34
C ILE A 163 14.93 16.10 7.58
N LEU A 164 13.76 15.98 8.21
CA LEU A 164 12.55 15.46 7.57
C LEU A 164 12.16 16.29 6.35
N THR A 165 12.17 17.61 6.50
CA THR A 165 11.81 18.54 5.42
C THR A 165 12.78 18.42 4.25
N LEU A 166 14.10 18.39 4.50
CA LEU A 166 15.14 18.21 3.48
C LEU A 166 15.06 16.85 2.77
N SER A 167 14.78 15.77 3.51
CA SER A 167 14.67 14.42 2.96
C SER A 167 13.47 14.30 2.02
N VAL A 168 12.34 14.88 2.44
CA VAL A 168 11.10 14.89 1.66
C VAL A 168 11.24 15.81 0.43
N THR A 169 11.91 16.96 0.53
CA THR A 169 12.11 17.86 -0.62
C THR A 169 13.08 17.29 -1.63
N ALA A 170 14.18 16.65 -1.21
CA ALA A 170 15.09 15.94 -2.11
C ALA A 170 14.37 14.78 -2.85
N SER A 171 13.47 14.08 -2.16
CA SER A 171 12.70 12.97 -2.74
C SER A 171 11.52 13.43 -3.62
N LYS A 172 10.91 14.59 -3.32
CA LYS A 172 9.86 15.22 -4.15
C LYS A 172 10.36 15.52 -5.58
N ILE A 173 11.64 15.84 -5.75
CA ILE A 173 12.27 16.02 -7.08
C ILE A 173 12.18 14.72 -7.92
N SER A 174 12.39 13.55 -7.31
CA SER A 174 12.26 12.25 -7.98
C SER A 174 10.80 11.87 -8.31
N ARG A 175 9.85 12.25 -7.44
CA ARG A 175 8.41 12.06 -7.69
C ARG A 175 7.90 12.94 -8.84
N GLY A 176 8.38 14.18 -8.90
CA GLY A 176 8.12 15.11 -10.00
C GLY A 176 8.58 14.57 -11.34
N LEU A 177 9.73 13.87 -11.39
CA LEU A 177 10.26 13.21 -12.60
C LEU A 177 9.44 11.98 -13.05
N CYS A 178 8.96 11.15 -12.12
CA CYS A 178 8.09 10.00 -12.45
C CYS A 178 6.69 10.45 -12.90
N LEU A 179 6.11 11.48 -12.29
CA LEU A 179 4.79 11.98 -12.67
C LEU A 179 4.85 12.87 -13.92
N SER A 180 5.95 13.60 -14.14
CA SER A 180 6.14 14.40 -15.36
C SER A 180 6.37 13.54 -16.61
N SER A 181 7.09 12.41 -16.49
CA SER A 181 7.21 11.42 -17.57
C SER A 181 5.88 10.76 -17.94
N LEU A 182 4.90 10.74 -17.01
CA LEU A 182 3.52 10.34 -17.27
C LEU A 182 2.59 11.50 -17.68
N SER A 183 3.06 12.76 -17.67
CA SER A 183 2.26 13.94 -18.04
C SER A 183 2.68 14.59 -19.36
N ASN A 184 3.93 14.40 -19.80
CA ASN A 184 4.42 14.89 -21.08
C ASN A 184 4.06 13.94 -22.25
N PRO A 185 3.90 14.51 -23.48
CA PRO A 185 3.25 13.88 -24.63
C PRO A 185 3.92 12.61 -25.14
#